data_AF-A0A9W4HF39-F1
#
_entry.id   AF-A0A9W4HF39-F1
#
_cell.length_a   1.000
_cell.length_b   1.000
_cell.length_c   1.000
_cell.angle_alpha   90.00
_cell.angle_beta   90.00
_cell.angle_gamma   90.00
#
_symmetry.space_group_name_H-M   'P 1'
#
loop_
_entity.id
_entity.type
_entity.pdbx_description
1 polymer ?
#
loop_
_entity_poly.entity_id
_entity_poly.type
_entity_poly.pdbx_seq_one_letter_code
_entity_poly.pdbx_strand_id
1 'polypeptide(L)'
;MHLLDIHFHQNVFHWSSSEIAVWYKHHRYYYSPIRNLLTEDQNLRKQVQREERLHNQITALQKASAIESSTPELDEIAKELQETQKTYASNEHALYKAECLLHPILKDAYIKLRRDATWFMREGLVQDCADRGGCCGRQCGCCAKRHLSKRRRRGEGHCTTECGCCISFRGYDLPKEEKDKISSEFVGMLESRLSPHFINLANGYISPAKPHGLGKIESWWKELFGPDYYDKKVM
;
A
#
# COMPACT_ATOMS: atom_id res chain seq x y z
N MET A 1 -39.06 -5.91 12.20
CA MET A 1 -38.82 -4.99 11.07
C MET A 1 -37.65 -5.56 10.26
N HIS A 2 -37.96 -6.42 9.30
CA HIS A 2 -36.95 -7.05 8.42
C HIS A 2 -36.57 -6.05 7.33
N LEU A 3 -35.36 -5.47 7.41
CA LEU A 3 -34.78 -4.76 6.29
C LEU A 3 -34.44 -5.80 5.23
N LEU A 4 -35.21 -5.80 4.14
CA LEU A 4 -34.95 -6.55 2.93
C LEU A 4 -33.54 -6.22 2.43
N ASP A 5 -32.72 -7.25 2.24
CA ASP A 5 -31.44 -7.18 1.53
C ASP A 5 -31.71 -6.70 0.09
N ILE A 6 -31.65 -5.39 -0.12
CA ILE A 6 -31.69 -4.80 -1.47
C ILE A 6 -30.39 -5.20 -2.16
N HIS A 7 -30.47 -6.19 -3.05
CA HIS A 7 -29.36 -6.64 -3.88
C HIS A 7 -28.89 -5.52 -4.81
N PHE A 8 -27.98 -4.69 -4.31
CA PHE A 8 -27.24 -3.77 -5.15
C PHE A 8 -26.23 -4.58 -5.98
N HIS A 9 -26.42 -4.58 -7.31
CA HIS A 9 -25.49 -5.09 -8.34
C HIS A 9 -24.20 -4.26 -8.41
N GLN A 10 -23.58 -4.00 -7.26
CA GLN A 10 -22.38 -3.19 -7.21
C GLN A 10 -21.16 -4.11 -7.15
N ASN A 11 -20.22 -3.88 -8.06
CA ASN A 11 -18.89 -4.48 -8.01
C ASN A 11 -18.03 -3.83 -6.91
N VAL A 12 -18.62 -3.58 -5.74
CA VAL A 12 -17.95 -3.02 -4.57
C VAL A 12 -18.38 -3.75 -3.31
N PHE A 13 -17.48 -3.76 -2.33
CA PHE A 13 -17.75 -4.29 -1.00
C PHE A 13 -18.71 -3.38 -0.25
N HIS A 14 -19.63 -4.00 0.49
CA HIS A 14 -20.41 -3.37 1.53
C HIS A 14 -20.63 -4.36 2.67
N TRP A 15 -20.86 -3.84 3.86
CA TRP A 15 -21.09 -4.68 5.03
C TRP A 15 -22.39 -5.47 4.89
N SER A 16 -22.36 -6.74 5.31
CA SER A 16 -23.59 -7.49 5.51
C SER A 16 -24.22 -7.10 6.85
N SER A 17 -25.49 -7.47 7.06
CA SER A 17 -26.14 -7.36 8.37
C SER A 17 -25.39 -8.15 9.47
N SER A 18 -24.54 -9.10 9.08
CA SER A 18 -23.59 -9.79 9.95
C SER A 18 -22.24 -9.06 9.97
N GLU A 19 -21.75 -8.74 11.16
CA GLU A 19 -20.51 -7.97 11.39
C GLU A 19 -19.21 -8.70 11.02
N ILE A 20 -19.30 -9.99 10.70
CA ILE A 20 -18.15 -10.83 10.33
C ILE A 20 -18.05 -11.06 8.81
N ALA A 21 -18.97 -10.48 8.03
CA ALA A 21 -19.04 -10.72 6.61
C ALA A 21 -19.34 -9.46 5.80
N VAL A 22 -18.84 -9.47 4.57
CA VAL A 22 -19.06 -8.44 3.57
C VAL A 22 -19.67 -9.06 2.33
N TRP A 23 -20.54 -8.28 1.69
CA TRP A 23 -21.07 -8.59 0.37
C TRP A 23 -20.15 -8.05 -0.70
N TYR A 24 -19.91 -8.85 -1.73
CA TYR A 24 -19.27 -8.43 -2.97
C TYR A 24 -19.95 -9.14 -4.13
N LYS A 25 -20.51 -8.36 -5.06
CA LYS A 25 -21.45 -8.86 -6.07
C LYS A 25 -22.61 -9.61 -5.39
N HIS A 26 -22.87 -10.85 -5.77
CA HIS A 26 -23.94 -11.71 -5.24
C HIS A 26 -23.49 -12.65 -4.14
N HIS A 27 -22.26 -12.48 -3.63
CA HIS A 27 -21.66 -13.41 -2.69
C HIS A 27 -21.32 -12.73 -1.38
N ARG A 28 -21.50 -13.48 -0.30
CA ARG A 28 -21.11 -13.08 1.05
C ARG A 28 -19.79 -13.76 1.42
N TYR A 29 -18.84 -12.98 1.90
CA TYR A 29 -17.50 -13.44 2.27
C TYR A 29 -17.20 -13.05 3.71
N TYR A 30 -16.52 -13.92 4.45
CA TYR A 30 -15.92 -13.50 5.72
C TYR A 30 -14.89 -12.40 5.44
N TYR A 31 -14.86 -11.38 6.30
CA TYR A 31 -13.95 -10.25 6.08
C TYR A 31 -12.50 -10.60 6.49
N SER A 32 -12.30 -11.62 7.33
CA SER A 32 -10.99 -11.96 7.90
C SER A 32 -9.91 -12.34 6.87
N PRO A 33 -10.17 -13.09 5.77
CA PRO A 33 -9.13 -13.34 4.78
C PRO A 33 -8.72 -12.08 4.01
N ILE A 34 -9.67 -11.18 3.74
CA ILE A 34 -9.40 -9.90 3.09
C ILE A 34 -8.58 -8.99 4.02
N ARG A 35 -8.95 -8.94 5.30
CA ARG A 35 -8.18 -8.22 6.32
C ARG A 35 -6.73 -8.72 6.38
N ASN A 36 -6.54 -10.04 6.46
CA ASN A 36 -5.21 -10.62 6.52
C ASN A 36 -4.38 -10.26 5.27
N LEU A 37 -5.00 -10.28 4.08
CA LEU A 37 -4.35 -9.82 2.85
C LEU A 37 -3.87 -8.36 2.96
N LEU A 38 -4.74 -7.45 3.40
CA LEU A 38 -4.42 -6.03 3.55
C LEU A 38 -3.29 -5.80 4.57
N THR A 39 -3.33 -6.52 5.70
CA THR A 39 -2.29 -6.45 6.73
C THR A 39 -0.94 -6.94 6.22
N GLU A 40 -0.89 -8.11 5.59
CA GLU A 40 0.38 -8.65 5.09
C GLU A 40 0.94 -7.84 3.92
N ASP A 41 0.08 -7.27 3.07
CA ASP A 41 0.52 -6.34 2.03
C ASP A 41 1.15 -5.07 2.61
N GLN A 42 0.53 -4.49 3.66
CA GLN A 42 1.06 -3.33 4.36
C GLN A 42 2.42 -3.66 5.00
N ASN A 43 2.58 -4.85 5.60
CA ASN A 43 3.85 -5.30 6.19
C ASN A 43 4.95 -5.45 5.14
N LEU A 44 4.66 -6.11 4.02
CA LEU A 44 5.61 -6.24 2.91
C LEU A 44 5.98 -4.86 2.34
N ARG A 45 5.02 -3.94 2.24
CA ARG A 45 5.25 -2.58 1.77
C ARG A 45 6.12 -1.77 2.73
N LYS A 46 5.89 -1.86 4.05
CA LYS A 46 6.74 -1.24 5.08
C LYS A 46 8.19 -1.71 4.91
N GLN A 47 8.36 -3.01 4.76
CA GLN A 47 9.66 -3.64 4.57
C GLN A 47 10.41 -3.09 3.37
N VAL A 48 9.75 -3.06 2.21
CA VAL A 48 10.34 -2.57 0.97
C VAL A 48 10.72 -1.09 1.07
N GLN A 49 9.87 -0.26 1.72
CA GLN A 49 10.18 1.16 1.90
C GLN A 49 11.36 1.40 2.86
N ARG A 50 11.53 0.54 3.87
CA ARG A 50 12.71 0.55 4.74
C ARG A 50 13.97 0.23 3.94
N GLU A 51 13.94 -0.80 3.10
CA GLU A 51 15.06 -1.12 2.19
C GLU A 51 15.41 0.07 1.28
N GLU A 52 14.40 0.69 0.65
CA GLU A 52 14.60 1.88 -0.19
C GLU A 52 15.27 3.03 0.57
N ARG A 53 14.78 3.33 1.78
CA ARG A 53 15.35 4.37 2.63
C ARG A 53 16.81 4.10 2.96
N LEU A 54 17.12 2.88 3.40
CA LEU A 54 18.48 2.49 3.79
C LEU A 54 19.44 2.53 2.59
N HIS A 55 19.01 2.06 1.42
CA HIS A 55 19.79 2.20 0.18
C HIS A 55 20.08 3.67 -0.17
N ASN A 56 19.08 4.54 -0.03
CA ASN A 56 19.26 5.98 -0.27
C ASN A 56 20.21 6.61 0.75
N GLN A 57 20.15 6.22 2.03
CA GLN A 57 21.07 6.67 3.07
C GLN A 57 22.52 6.24 2.78
N ILE A 58 22.74 4.97 2.43
CA ILE A 58 24.07 4.47 2.03
C ILE A 58 24.58 5.27 0.83
N THR A 59 23.75 5.47 -0.19
CA THR A 59 24.14 6.23 -1.39
C THR A 59 24.50 7.68 -1.06
N ALA A 60 23.74 8.32 -0.16
CA ALA A 60 24.00 9.69 0.27
C ALA A 60 25.30 9.79 1.08
N LEU A 61 25.51 8.88 2.02
CA LEU A 61 26.73 8.83 2.82
C LEU A 61 27.97 8.51 1.99
N GLN A 62 27.89 7.59 1.03
CA GLN A 62 29.00 7.31 0.11
C GLN A 62 29.36 8.53 -0.76
N LYS A 63 28.37 9.31 -1.18
CA LYS A 63 28.60 10.57 -1.91
C LYS A 63 29.22 11.64 -1.01
N ALA A 64 28.82 11.70 0.26
CA ALA A 64 29.39 12.62 1.24
C ALA A 64 30.80 12.17 1.69
N SER A 65 31.07 10.87 1.78
CA SER A 65 32.35 10.35 2.26
C SER A 65 33.46 10.36 1.22
N ALA A 66 33.12 10.52 -0.06
CA ALA A 66 34.06 10.97 -1.08
C ALA A 66 34.66 12.37 -0.76
N ILE A 67 34.12 13.08 0.24
CA ILE A 67 34.56 14.39 0.72
C ILE A 67 35.13 14.30 2.16
N GLU A 68 34.61 13.43 3.04
CA GLU A 68 35.12 13.22 4.42
C GLU A 68 35.10 11.74 4.89
N SER A 69 36.14 11.31 5.61
CA SER A 69 36.28 9.93 6.12
C SER A 69 35.23 9.60 7.19
N SER A 70 34.10 9.01 6.81
CA SER A 70 33.12 8.42 7.74
C SER A 70 32.84 6.94 7.42
N THR A 71 33.17 6.05 8.35
CA THR A 71 33.06 4.58 8.22
C THR A 71 32.06 3.91 9.19
N PRO A 72 31.89 4.33 10.47
CA PRO A 72 31.04 3.58 11.42
C PRO A 72 29.54 3.66 11.14
N GLU A 73 29.04 4.83 10.72
CA GLU A 73 27.61 5.03 10.40
C GLU A 73 27.20 4.21 9.16
N LEU A 74 28.09 4.10 8.17
CA LEU A 74 27.88 3.27 6.99
C LEU A 74 27.76 1.78 7.36
N ASP A 75 28.61 1.30 8.27
CA ASP A 75 28.59 -0.09 8.73
C ASP A 75 27.27 -0.42 9.47
N GLU A 76 26.79 0.50 10.31
CA GLU A 76 25.51 0.33 11.03
C GLU A 76 24.32 0.27 10.07
N ILE A 77 24.24 1.18 9.11
CA ILE A 77 23.16 1.21 8.10
C ILE A 77 23.24 -0.01 7.18
N ALA A 78 24.44 -0.45 6.80
CA ALA A 78 24.62 -1.66 6.01
C ALA A 78 24.15 -2.91 6.76
N LYS A 79 24.43 -2.99 8.06
CA LYS A 79 23.91 -4.07 8.93
C LYS A 79 22.39 -4.04 9.01
N GLU A 80 21.78 -2.87 9.23
CA GLU A 80 20.32 -2.73 9.25
C GLU A 80 19.68 -3.14 7.92
N LEU A 81 20.30 -2.77 6.79
CA LEU A 81 19.84 -3.17 5.46
C LEU A 81 19.91 -4.68 5.29
N GLN A 82 21.00 -5.33 5.72
CA GLN A 82 21.13 -6.78 5.64
C GLN A 82 20.07 -7.50 6.50
N GLU A 83 19.83 -7.02 7.71
CA GLU A 83 18.78 -7.55 8.61
C GLU A 83 17.39 -7.38 8.00
N THR A 84 17.13 -6.21 7.41
CA THR A 84 15.90 -5.94 6.66
C THR A 84 15.77 -6.93 5.51
N GLN A 85 16.77 -7.08 4.64
CA GLN A 85 16.68 -8.00 3.50
C GLN A 85 16.42 -9.48 3.91
N LYS A 86 16.89 -9.91 5.09
CA LYS A 86 16.63 -11.26 5.63
C LYS A 86 15.15 -11.50 5.96
N THR A 87 14.42 -10.48 6.43
CA THR A 87 13.00 -10.64 6.81
C THR A 87 12.04 -10.52 5.61
N TYR A 88 12.52 -10.07 4.46
CA TYR A 88 11.70 -9.96 3.24
C TYR A 88 11.03 -11.28 2.85
N ALA A 89 11.78 -12.39 2.84
CA ALA A 89 11.26 -13.70 2.44
C ALA A 89 10.10 -14.16 3.35
N SER A 90 10.21 -13.88 4.65
CA SER A 90 9.14 -14.17 5.61
C SER A 90 7.89 -13.35 5.34
N ASN A 91 8.01 -12.05 5.08
CA ASN A 91 6.88 -11.18 4.75
C ASN A 91 6.23 -11.56 3.41
N GLU A 92 7.03 -11.90 2.40
CA GLU A 92 6.53 -12.36 1.10
C GLU A 92 5.78 -13.69 1.23
N HIS A 93 6.27 -14.59 2.07
CA HIS A 93 5.60 -15.85 2.37
C HIS A 93 4.31 -15.65 3.19
N ALA A 94 4.28 -14.69 4.13
CA ALA A 94 3.08 -14.32 4.85
C ALA A 94 1.99 -13.77 3.91
N LEU A 95 2.36 -12.88 2.99
CA LEU A 95 1.45 -12.39 1.95
C LEU A 95 0.95 -13.54 1.06
N TYR A 96 1.83 -14.46 0.65
CA TYR A 96 1.43 -15.65 -0.12
C TYR A 96 0.41 -16.51 0.64
N LYS A 97 0.60 -16.74 1.94
CA LYS A 97 -0.39 -17.45 2.77
C LYS A 97 -1.73 -16.72 2.80
N ALA A 98 -1.73 -15.40 2.99
CA ALA A 98 -2.95 -14.61 2.98
C ALA A 98 -3.68 -14.70 1.63
N GLU A 99 -2.96 -14.65 0.51
CA GLU A 99 -3.52 -14.83 -0.84
C GLU A 99 -4.12 -16.21 -1.06
N CYS A 100 -3.57 -17.27 -0.44
CA CYS A 100 -4.12 -18.62 -0.51
C CYS A 100 -5.41 -18.81 0.28
N LEU A 101 -5.66 -17.97 1.28
CA LEU A 101 -6.90 -17.99 2.07
C LEU A 101 -8.04 -17.20 1.43
N LEU A 102 -7.78 -16.44 0.36
CA LEU A 102 -8.82 -15.76 -0.38
C LEU A 102 -9.71 -16.76 -1.12
N HIS A 103 -11.02 -16.48 -1.12
CA HIS A 103 -11.95 -17.18 -1.99
C HIS A 103 -11.51 -17.02 -3.47
N PRO A 104 -11.61 -18.06 -4.33
CA PRO A 104 -11.12 -18.03 -5.71
C PRO A 104 -11.55 -16.78 -6.51
N ILE A 105 -12.83 -16.40 -6.43
CA ILE A 105 -13.35 -15.18 -7.09
C ILE A 105 -12.62 -13.90 -6.65
N LEU A 106 -12.32 -13.76 -5.36
CA LEU A 106 -11.62 -12.59 -4.82
C LEU A 106 -10.14 -12.62 -5.20
N LYS A 107 -9.53 -13.81 -5.15
CA LYS A 107 -8.14 -14.05 -5.54
C LYS A 107 -7.91 -13.68 -7.01
N ASP A 108 -8.79 -14.13 -7.90
CA ASP A 108 -8.70 -13.82 -9.32
C ASP A 108 -8.82 -12.32 -9.58
N ALA A 109 -9.76 -11.65 -8.90
CA ALA A 109 -9.94 -10.21 -9.03
C ALA A 109 -8.69 -9.44 -8.54
N TYR A 110 -8.13 -9.83 -7.39
CA TYR A 110 -6.89 -9.28 -6.84
C TYR A 110 -5.68 -9.49 -7.78
N ILE A 111 -5.46 -10.72 -8.28
CA ILE A 111 -4.36 -11.03 -9.20
C ILE A 111 -4.49 -10.21 -10.48
N LYS A 112 -5.71 -10.15 -11.04
CA LYS A 112 -5.97 -9.43 -12.30
C LYS A 112 -5.73 -7.93 -12.13
N LEU A 113 -6.09 -7.37 -10.97
CA LEU A 113 -5.82 -5.98 -10.62
C LEU A 113 -4.31 -5.70 -10.58
N ARG A 114 -3.52 -6.54 -9.90
CA ARG A 114 -2.07 -6.31 -9.73
C ARG A 114 -1.22 -6.57 -10.98
N ARG A 115 -1.82 -6.98 -12.10
CA ARG A 115 -1.16 -6.98 -13.41
C ARG A 115 -0.94 -5.57 -13.95
N ASP A 116 -1.78 -4.62 -13.54
CA ASP A 116 -1.57 -3.20 -13.84
C ASP A 116 -0.47 -2.65 -12.94
N ALA A 117 0.64 -2.18 -13.52
CA ALA A 117 1.74 -1.57 -12.76
C ALA A 117 1.34 -0.29 -12.01
N THR A 118 0.16 0.27 -12.29
CA THR A 118 -0.42 1.43 -11.60
C THR A 118 -1.62 1.08 -10.73
N TRP A 119 -1.84 -0.20 -10.41
CA TRP A 119 -2.98 -0.66 -9.59
C TRP A 119 -3.10 0.07 -8.25
N PHE A 120 -1.97 0.46 -7.65
CA PHE A 120 -1.95 1.13 -6.36
C PHE A 120 -2.32 2.60 -6.46
N MET A 121 -2.27 3.20 -7.65
CA MET A 121 -2.60 4.59 -7.91
C MET A 121 -4.10 4.81 -8.19
N ARG A 122 -4.97 3.96 -7.65
CA ARG A 122 -6.42 4.12 -7.78
C ARG A 122 -6.93 5.16 -6.80
N GLU A 123 -7.91 5.96 -7.23
CA GLU A 123 -8.50 7.08 -6.47
C GLU A 123 -8.66 6.79 -4.96
N GLY A 124 -9.30 5.67 -4.59
CA GLY A 124 -9.50 5.34 -3.17
C GLY A 124 -8.21 5.08 -2.37
N LEU A 125 -7.18 4.50 -2.98
CA LEU A 125 -5.88 4.26 -2.33
C LEU A 125 -5.06 5.55 -2.24
N VAL A 126 -5.20 6.41 -3.25
CA VAL A 126 -4.53 7.71 -3.28
C VAL A 126 -5.15 8.65 -2.25
N GLN A 127 -6.49 8.67 -2.16
CA GLN A 127 -7.23 9.42 -1.16
C GLN A 127 -6.90 8.92 0.25
N ASP A 128 -6.88 7.60 0.48
CA ASP A 128 -6.44 7.02 1.75
C ASP A 128 -5.05 7.53 2.16
N CYS A 129 -4.11 7.52 1.20
CA CYS A 129 -2.77 8.06 1.43
C CYS A 129 -2.77 9.56 1.75
N ALA A 130 -3.65 10.35 1.13
CA ALA A 130 -3.75 11.78 1.38
C ALA A 130 -4.37 12.09 2.75
N ASP A 131 -5.48 11.42 3.10
CA ASP A 131 -6.24 11.63 4.33
C ASP A 131 -5.41 11.35 5.58
N ARG A 132 -4.51 10.36 5.51
CA ARG A 132 -3.55 10.04 6.58
C ARG A 132 -2.28 10.91 6.58
N GLY A 133 -2.27 12.03 5.83
CA GLY A 133 -1.15 12.97 5.75
C GLY A 133 0.07 12.44 4.99
N GLY A 134 -0.12 11.56 4.00
CA GLY A 134 0.96 10.94 3.23
C GLY A 134 1.48 11.77 2.04
N CYS A 135 2.37 11.16 1.24
CA CYS A 135 2.97 11.81 0.06
C CYS A 135 1.92 12.34 -0.95
N CYS A 136 0.77 11.69 -1.07
CA CYS A 136 -0.25 12.06 -2.05
C CYS A 136 -0.96 13.38 -1.71
N GLY A 137 -1.21 13.65 -0.42
CA GLY A 137 -1.76 14.94 0.03
C GLY A 137 -0.76 16.08 -0.11
N ARG A 138 0.55 15.78 -0.07
CA ARG A 138 1.64 16.76 -0.26
C ARG A 138 2.05 16.94 -1.72
N GLN A 139 1.53 16.13 -2.64
CA GLN A 139 1.81 16.21 -4.07
C GLN A 139 3.31 16.11 -4.43
N CYS A 140 4.16 15.51 -3.59
CA CYS A 140 5.59 15.37 -3.87
C CYS A 140 5.92 14.35 -4.98
N GLY A 141 4.90 13.61 -5.44
CA GLY A 141 5.00 12.62 -6.50
C GLY A 141 5.69 11.30 -6.13
N CYS A 142 6.15 11.15 -4.89
CA CYS A 142 6.96 10.01 -4.43
C CYS A 142 6.27 8.65 -4.66
N CYS A 143 4.96 8.57 -4.44
CA CYS A 143 4.21 7.31 -4.59
C CYS A 143 4.13 6.87 -6.05
N ALA A 144 3.85 7.78 -6.98
CA ALA A 144 3.69 7.46 -8.40
C ALA A 144 5.01 7.13 -9.10
N LYS A 145 6.12 7.75 -8.63
CA LYS A 145 7.45 7.63 -9.22
C LYS A 145 8.31 6.54 -8.55
N ARG A 146 7.75 5.76 -7.62
CA ARG A 146 8.52 4.74 -6.92
C ARG A 146 8.91 3.63 -7.89
N HIS A 147 10.20 3.51 -8.17
CA HIS A 147 10.75 2.49 -9.05
C HIS A 147 11.29 1.31 -8.23
N LEU A 148 10.46 0.29 -8.07
CA LEU A 148 10.86 -0.95 -7.42
C LEU A 148 11.57 -1.90 -8.38
N SER A 149 12.61 -2.56 -7.88
CA SER A 149 13.26 -3.65 -8.61
C SER A 149 12.24 -4.76 -8.90
N LYS A 150 12.47 -5.55 -9.97
CA LYS A 150 11.60 -6.69 -10.31
C LYS A 150 11.39 -7.64 -9.11
N ARG A 151 12.41 -7.77 -8.24
CA ARG A 151 12.38 -8.62 -7.03
C ARG A 151 11.52 -8.05 -5.89
N ARG A 152 11.16 -6.76 -5.93
CA ARG A 152 10.44 -6.07 -4.85
C ARG A 152 9.06 -5.52 -5.27
N ARG A 153 8.63 -5.78 -6.52
CA ARG A 153 7.35 -5.28 -7.07
C ARG A 153 6.12 -5.64 -6.23
N ARG A 154 6.15 -6.75 -5.48
CA ARG A 154 5.03 -7.13 -4.60
C ARG A 154 4.79 -6.11 -3.48
N GLY A 155 5.82 -5.34 -3.09
CA GLY A 155 5.71 -4.25 -2.12
C GLY A 155 5.34 -2.88 -2.72
N GLU A 156 4.88 -2.82 -3.97
CA GLU A 156 4.36 -1.58 -4.57
C GLU A 156 3.18 -1.02 -3.76
N GLY A 157 3.08 0.32 -3.72
CA GLY A 157 1.95 1.02 -3.11
C GLY A 157 2.33 2.35 -2.46
N HIS A 158 1.39 2.90 -1.69
CA HIS A 158 1.52 4.21 -1.06
C HIS A 158 2.50 4.23 0.12
N CYS A 159 2.87 5.41 0.61
CA CYS A 159 3.78 5.50 1.75
C CYS A 159 3.25 4.71 2.95
N THR A 160 4.16 4.27 3.81
CA THR A 160 3.93 3.73 5.15
C THR A 160 4.73 4.60 6.14
N THR A 161 4.89 4.16 7.39
CA THR A 161 5.78 4.83 8.34
C THR A 161 7.26 4.78 7.93
N GLU A 162 7.66 3.82 7.09
CA GLU A 162 9.04 3.62 6.61
C GLU A 162 9.37 4.44 5.34
N CYS A 163 8.44 5.26 4.85
CA CYS A 163 8.68 6.05 3.64
C CYS A 163 9.71 7.15 3.88
N GLY A 164 10.86 7.06 3.21
CA GLY A 164 11.93 8.07 3.29
C GLY A 164 11.45 9.51 3.05
N CYS A 165 10.59 9.74 2.04
CA CYS A 165 10.03 11.09 1.79
C CYS A 165 9.17 11.61 2.95
N CYS A 166 8.37 10.75 3.59
CA CYS A 166 7.59 11.14 4.77
C CYS A 166 8.50 11.42 5.97
N ILE A 167 9.55 10.63 6.17
CA ILE A 167 10.54 10.82 7.24
C ILE A 167 11.27 12.14 7.05
N SER A 168 11.77 12.42 5.84
CA SER A 168 12.44 13.69 5.53
C SER A 168 11.51 14.88 5.72
N PHE A 169 10.24 14.79 5.31
CA PHE A 169 9.27 15.88 5.51
C PHE A 169 9.00 16.13 7.01
N ARG A 170 8.90 15.06 7.81
CA ARG A 170 8.72 15.17 9.27
C ARG A 170 9.97 15.71 9.97
N GLY A 171 11.15 15.53 9.38
CA GLY A 171 12.45 15.91 9.96
C GLY A 171 13.03 14.87 10.93
N TYR A 172 12.32 13.77 11.20
CA TYR A 172 12.79 12.68 12.04
C TYR A 172 12.11 11.34 11.69
N ASP A 173 12.81 10.24 11.98
CA ASP A 173 12.23 8.90 11.93
C ASP A 173 11.48 8.61 13.23
N LEU A 174 10.33 7.95 13.11
CA LEU A 174 9.51 7.61 14.28
C LEU A 174 10.24 6.55 15.11
N PRO A 175 10.22 6.66 16.46
CA PRO A 175 10.67 5.58 17.33
C PRO A 175 9.93 4.28 17.02
N LYS A 176 10.57 3.15 17.32
CA LYS A 176 10.01 1.82 17.04
C LYS A 176 8.64 1.64 17.70
N GLU A 177 8.48 2.10 18.93
CA GLU A 177 7.26 1.98 19.72
C GLU A 177 6.09 2.72 19.05
N GLU A 178 6.34 3.89 18.47
CA GLU A 178 5.33 4.66 17.75
C GLU A 178 4.98 4.01 16.41
N LYS A 179 5.96 3.46 15.69
CA LYS A 179 5.73 2.68 14.47
C LYS A 179 4.88 1.44 14.75
N ASP A 180 5.15 0.76 15.85
CA ASP A 180 4.40 -0.43 16.29
C ASP A 180 2.98 -0.06 16.71
N LYS A 181 2.80 1.07 17.41
CA LYS A 181 1.49 1.63 17.74
C LYS A 181 0.66 1.94 16.48
N ILE A 182 1.22 2.69 15.52
CA ILE A 182 0.54 3.01 14.25
C ILE A 182 0.17 1.74 13.47
N SER A 183 1.03 0.73 13.50
CA SER A 183 0.76 -0.56 12.85
C SER A 183 -0.39 -1.30 13.53
N SER A 184 -0.45 -1.25 14.84
CA SER A 184 -1.51 -1.85 15.64
C SER A 184 -2.84 -1.11 15.46
N GLU A 185 -2.82 0.22 15.38
CA GLU A 185 -3.98 1.05 15.07
C GLU A 185 -4.50 0.76 13.66
N PHE A 186 -3.62 0.58 12.67
CA PHE A 186 -4.03 0.17 11.32
C PHE A 186 -4.77 -1.17 11.35
N VAL A 187 -4.24 -2.18 12.04
CA VAL A 187 -4.92 -3.47 12.21
C VAL A 187 -6.25 -3.30 12.93
N GLY A 188 -6.28 -2.51 14.01
CA GLY A 188 -7.50 -2.19 14.75
C GLY A 188 -8.57 -1.49 13.89
N MET A 189 -8.18 -0.61 12.98
CA MET A 189 -9.09 0.02 12.02
C MET A 189 -9.68 -1.00 11.03
N LEU A 190 -8.94 -2.03 10.64
CA LEU A 190 -9.45 -3.10 9.78
C LEU A 190 -10.34 -4.09 10.53
N GLU A 191 -10.10 -4.27 11.84
CA GLU A 191 -10.89 -5.14 12.72
C GLU A 191 -12.13 -4.46 13.30
N SER A 192 -12.17 -3.12 13.27
CA SER A 192 -13.28 -2.34 13.79
C SER A 192 -14.59 -2.73 13.09
N ARG A 193 -15.64 -2.85 13.91
CA ARG A 193 -16.98 -3.21 13.48
C ARG A 193 -17.46 -2.24 12.40
N LEU A 194 -17.92 -2.80 11.29
CA LEU A 194 -18.47 -2.04 10.17
C LEU A 194 -17.52 -0.93 9.65
N SER A 195 -16.21 -1.16 9.75
CA SER A 195 -15.17 -0.19 9.36
C SER A 195 -15.33 0.29 7.91
N PRO A 196 -15.58 1.60 7.69
CA PRO A 196 -15.56 2.18 6.35
C PRO A 196 -14.15 2.12 5.74
N HIS A 197 -13.11 2.24 6.57
CA HIS A 197 -11.72 2.15 6.14
C HIS A 197 -11.40 0.77 5.55
N PHE A 198 -11.87 -0.31 6.20
CA PHE A 198 -11.77 -1.66 5.65
C PHE A 198 -12.44 -1.77 4.27
N ILE A 199 -13.67 -1.27 4.11
CA ILE A 199 -14.40 -1.34 2.84
C ILE A 199 -13.67 -0.57 1.74
N ASN A 200 -13.15 0.63 2.06
CA ASN A 200 -12.40 1.44 1.11
C ASN A 200 -11.14 0.72 0.61
N LEU A 201 -10.36 0.13 1.53
CA LEU A 201 -9.17 -0.63 1.16
C LEU A 201 -9.52 -1.92 0.41
N ALA A 202 -10.50 -2.70 0.86
CA ALA A 202 -10.95 -3.90 0.15
C ALA A 202 -11.37 -3.57 -1.29
N ASN A 203 -12.08 -2.46 -1.49
CA ASN A 203 -12.43 -1.97 -2.82
C ASN A 203 -11.21 -1.57 -3.66
N GLY A 204 -10.22 -0.89 -3.05
CA GLY A 204 -8.97 -0.54 -3.71
C GLY A 204 -8.14 -1.75 -4.16
N TYR A 205 -8.23 -2.87 -3.44
CA TYR A 205 -7.41 -4.07 -3.68
C TYR A 205 -8.07 -5.16 -4.51
N ILE A 206 -9.40 -5.21 -4.56
CA ILE A 206 -10.12 -6.34 -5.17
C ILE A 206 -11.16 -5.89 -6.19
N SER A 207 -11.89 -4.81 -5.91
CA SER A 207 -12.96 -4.36 -6.80
C SER A 207 -12.38 -3.83 -8.11
N PRO A 208 -13.02 -4.04 -9.27
CA PRO A 208 -12.56 -3.46 -10.53
C PRO A 208 -12.57 -1.93 -10.44
N ALA A 209 -11.67 -1.27 -11.18
CA ALA A 209 -11.76 0.17 -11.37
C ALA A 209 -13.11 0.50 -12.02
N LYS A 210 -13.81 1.54 -11.55
CA LYS A 210 -15.02 2.00 -12.24
C LYS A 210 -14.63 2.39 -13.67
N PRO A 211 -15.32 1.91 -14.71
CA PRO A 211 -15.02 2.30 -16.09
C PRO A 211 -15.23 3.81 -16.33
N HIS A 212 -16.07 4.46 -15.52
CA HIS A 212 -16.24 5.91 -15.53
C HIS A 212 -15.30 6.57 -14.53
N GLY A 213 -14.11 6.93 -14.99
CA GLY A 213 -13.14 7.62 -14.13
C GLY A 213 -11.83 7.95 -14.81
N LEU A 214 -11.44 7.23 -15.86
CA LEU A 214 -10.17 7.47 -16.55
C LEU A 214 -9.98 8.94 -16.97
N GLY A 215 -11.04 9.67 -17.37
CA GLY A 215 -10.95 11.09 -17.70
C GLY A 215 -10.78 12.05 -16.51
N LYS A 216 -11.40 11.78 -15.36
CA LYS A 216 -11.22 12.58 -14.11
C LYS A 216 -9.92 12.23 -13.40
N ILE A 217 -9.57 10.95 -13.42
CA ILE A 217 -8.31 10.42 -12.96
C ILE A 217 -7.22 11.04 -13.84
N GLU A 218 -7.31 11.00 -15.17
CA GLU A 218 -6.39 11.70 -16.07
C GLU A 218 -6.30 13.20 -15.82
N SER A 219 -7.43 13.92 -15.63
CA SER A 219 -7.36 15.36 -15.35
C SER A 219 -6.66 15.63 -14.03
N TRP A 220 -6.98 14.86 -12.99
CA TRP A 220 -6.36 14.92 -11.67
C TRP A 220 -4.87 14.52 -11.72
N TRP A 221 -4.49 13.54 -12.54
CA TRP A 221 -3.10 13.16 -12.82
C TRP A 221 -2.35 14.22 -13.62
N LYS A 222 -2.99 14.83 -14.62
CA LYS A 222 -2.42 15.91 -15.42
C LYS A 222 -2.20 17.16 -14.57
N GLU A 223 -3.13 17.45 -13.66
CA GLU A 223 -3.00 18.52 -12.66
C GLU A 223 -1.89 18.23 -11.63
N LEU A 224 -1.74 16.99 -11.16
CA LEU A 224 -0.80 16.65 -10.10
C LEU A 224 0.61 16.26 -10.57
N PHE A 225 0.74 15.67 -11.75
CA PHE A 225 1.99 15.07 -12.25
C PHE A 225 2.41 15.61 -13.61
N GLY A 226 1.64 16.54 -14.18
CA GLY A 226 1.87 17.14 -15.49
C GLY A 226 1.35 16.28 -16.64
N PRO A 227 1.24 16.87 -17.85
CA PRO A 227 0.71 16.21 -19.04
C PRO A 227 1.53 14.97 -19.47
N ASP A 228 2.83 14.95 -19.18
CA ASP A 228 3.78 13.94 -19.68
C ASP A 228 3.76 12.60 -18.90
N TYR A 229 2.95 12.48 -17.84
CA TYR A 229 2.92 11.24 -17.03
C TYR A 229 2.41 10.02 -17.82
N TYR A 230 1.55 10.23 -18.84
CA TYR A 230 0.94 9.17 -19.63
C TYR A 230 1.78 8.71 -20.84
N ASP A 231 2.67 9.57 -21.36
CA ASP A 231 3.42 9.28 -22.61
C ASP A 231 4.46 8.16 -22.47
N LYS A 232 4.73 7.69 -21.25
CA LYS A 232 5.66 6.56 -21.01
C LYS A 232 5.00 5.18 -21.00
N LYS A 233 3.69 5.07 -21.28
CA LYS A 233 2.97 3.79 -21.34
C LYS A 233 2.85 3.18 -22.75
N VAL A 234 3.46 3.79 -23.77
CA VAL A 234 3.50 3.25 -25.15
C VAL A 234 4.96 3.01 -25.57
N MET A 235 5.69 2.18 -24.82
CA MET A 235 6.85 1.40 -25.30
C MET A 235 7.04 0.15 -24.43
#